data_AF-A0AAP5TD46-F1
#
_entry.id   AF-A0AAP5TD46-F1
#
_cell.length_a   1.000
_cell.length_b   1.000
_cell.length_c   1.000
_cell.angle_alpha   90.00
_cell.angle_beta   90.00
_cell.angle_gamma   90.00
#
_symmetry.space_group_name_H-M   'P 1'
#
loop_
_entity.id
_entity.type
_entity.pdbx_description
1 polymer ?
#
loop_
_entity_poly.entity_id
_entity_poly.type
_entity_poly.pdbx_seq_one_letter_code
_entity_poly.pdbx_strand_id
1 'polypeptide(L)'
;MEKLKERLDAFSDAVIVIIITIMVLELPMPQHDSLTEYLQFGKAIGIFFISFCFVANIWYQHSVLFNDAQTMNNHVFILEFIFLAFLSLTPTFTKLITVDTNRHTVMAYGILTFIVNGLFMLVSYAVIHQKYSDMNDIRKIFDKIYLNHSNFLGLINVIVLVLAYFKPEWALWCYLTLPLISFVFNRDDHSDLEEVTQLSPKNQDKYLQFSSGDLREFRKKQREIGQKYAHQRRTNPNWQEEMAHEMRVLFKDSGMDVSNMKRGYSVRSQQNRKG
;
A
#
# COMPACT_ATOMS: atom_id res chain seq x y z
N MET A 1 -25.04 5.96 7.60
CA MET A 1 -23.60 6.22 7.89
C MET A 1 -22.72 6.14 6.64
N GLU A 2 -23.17 5.54 5.54
CA GLU A 2 -22.46 5.46 4.25
C GLU A 2 -22.05 6.85 3.69
N LYS A 3 -22.96 7.83 3.66
CA LYS A 3 -22.66 9.21 3.22
C LYS A 3 -21.57 9.92 4.04
N LEU A 4 -21.37 9.58 5.32
CA LEU A 4 -20.33 10.21 6.15
C LEU A 4 -18.95 9.62 5.83
N LYS A 5 -18.91 8.32 5.54
CA LYS A 5 -17.70 7.62 5.08
C LYS A 5 -17.21 8.21 3.76
N GLU A 6 -18.06 8.23 2.73
CA GLU A 6 -17.70 8.77 1.40
C GLU A 6 -17.17 10.21 1.46
N ARG A 7 -17.75 11.04 2.34
CA ARG A 7 -17.28 12.43 2.53
C ARG A 7 -15.94 12.51 3.22
N LEU A 8 -15.65 11.62 4.18
CA LEU A 8 -14.36 11.58 4.86
C LEU A 8 -13.26 11.06 3.93
N ASP A 9 -13.55 10.04 3.13
CA ASP A 9 -12.62 9.47 2.16
C ASP A 9 -12.22 10.56 1.15
N ALA A 10 -13.21 11.26 0.57
CA ALA A 10 -12.98 12.36 -0.35
C ALA A 10 -12.23 13.54 0.30
N PHE A 11 -12.48 13.83 1.58
CA PHE A 11 -11.76 14.87 2.32
C PHE A 11 -10.29 14.49 2.52
N SER A 12 -10.02 13.27 2.97
CA SER A 12 -8.67 12.77 3.25
C SER A 12 -7.85 12.69 1.96
N ASP A 13 -8.44 12.22 0.87
CA ASP A 13 -7.82 12.24 -0.46
C ASP A 13 -7.47 13.66 -0.90
N ALA A 14 -8.39 14.62 -0.74
CA ALA A 14 -8.12 16.02 -1.09
C ALA A 14 -6.96 16.61 -0.28
N VAL A 15 -6.90 16.30 1.03
CA VAL A 15 -5.80 16.74 1.90
C VAL A 15 -4.47 16.14 1.45
N ILE A 16 -4.42 14.85 1.16
CA ILE A 16 -3.19 14.17 0.72
C ILE A 16 -2.70 14.75 -0.62
N VAL A 17 -3.60 15.01 -1.57
CA VAL A 17 -3.27 15.66 -2.85
C VAL A 17 -2.70 17.06 -2.62
N ILE A 18 -3.27 17.85 -1.71
CA ILE A 18 -2.75 19.18 -1.35
C ILE A 18 -1.35 19.08 -0.73
N ILE A 19 -1.10 18.08 0.13
CA ILE A 19 0.23 17.86 0.71
C ILE A 19 1.26 17.60 -0.40
N ILE A 20 0.90 16.76 -1.38
CA ILE A 20 1.77 16.48 -2.54
C ILE A 20 2.11 17.75 -3.33
N THR A 21 1.14 18.64 -3.56
CA THR A 21 1.38 19.88 -4.28
C THR A 21 2.18 20.89 -3.46
N ILE A 22 1.96 20.98 -2.15
CA ILE A 22 2.76 21.87 -1.28
C ILE A 22 4.22 21.41 -1.23
N MET A 23 4.50 20.10 -1.27
CA MET A 23 5.88 19.61 -1.28
C MET A 23 6.73 20.17 -2.41
N VAL A 24 6.16 20.35 -3.62
CA VAL A 24 6.93 20.90 -4.75
C VAL A 24 7.13 22.41 -4.61
N LEU A 25 6.20 23.11 -3.96
CA LEU A 25 6.30 24.55 -3.71
C LEU A 25 7.36 24.90 -2.67
N GLU A 26 7.72 23.97 -1.79
CA GLU A 26 8.73 24.15 -0.74
C GLU A 26 10.17 23.90 -1.23
N LEU A 27 10.37 23.57 -2.51
CA LEU A 27 11.70 23.41 -3.09
C LEU A 27 12.46 24.74 -3.10
N PRO A 28 13.70 24.80 -2.56
CA PRO A 28 14.48 26.02 -2.59
C PRO A 28 14.95 26.33 -4.02
N MET A 29 14.71 27.54 -4.49
CA MET A 29 15.22 28.01 -5.77
C MET A 29 16.66 28.55 -5.60
N PRO A 30 17.56 28.31 -6.58
CA PRO A 30 18.89 28.93 -6.59
C PRO A 30 18.75 30.46 -6.68
N GLN A 31 19.55 31.19 -5.91
CA GLN A 31 19.50 32.66 -5.81
C GLN A 31 20.59 33.33 -6.66
N HIS A 32 21.71 32.65 -6.89
CA HIS A 32 22.82 33.14 -7.69
C HIS A 32 23.17 32.15 -8.80
N ASP A 33 23.70 32.69 -9.89
CA ASP A 33 24.20 31.89 -11.02
C ASP A 33 25.56 31.27 -10.66
N SER A 34 25.50 30.14 -9.95
CA SER A 34 26.67 29.39 -9.46
C SER A 34 26.44 27.90 -9.62
N LEU A 35 27.44 27.20 -10.18
CA LEU A 35 27.42 25.75 -10.35
C LEU A 35 27.10 25.01 -9.03
N THR A 36 27.60 25.54 -7.92
CA THR A 36 27.36 24.97 -6.59
C THR A 36 25.89 25.05 -6.19
N GLU A 37 25.21 26.16 -6.49
CA GLU A 37 23.77 26.32 -6.19
C GLU A 37 22.91 25.41 -7.05
N TYR A 38 23.25 25.21 -8.32
CA TYR A 38 22.55 24.25 -9.18
C TYR A 38 22.73 22.80 -8.71
N LEU A 39 23.91 22.42 -8.22
CA LEU A 39 24.13 21.09 -7.64
C LEU A 39 23.32 20.89 -6.35
N GLN A 40 23.25 21.91 -5.49
CA GLN A 40 22.41 21.87 -4.30
C GLN A 40 20.92 21.76 -4.66
N PHE A 41 20.46 22.48 -5.69
CA PHE A 41 19.12 22.36 -6.22
C PHE A 41 18.82 20.95 -6.76
N GLY A 42 19.77 20.33 -7.48
CA GLY A 42 19.65 18.93 -7.90
C GLY A 42 19.47 17.96 -6.73
N LYS A 43 20.23 18.17 -5.63
CA LYS A 43 20.06 17.40 -4.39
C LYS A 43 18.68 17.64 -3.75
N ALA A 44 18.20 18.88 -3.75
CA ALA A 44 16.87 19.23 -3.26
C ALA A 44 15.75 18.51 -4.02
N ILE A 45 15.83 18.48 -5.35
CA ILE A 45 14.90 17.73 -6.20
C ILE A 45 14.92 16.25 -5.83
N GLY A 46 16.11 15.67 -5.62
CA GLY A 46 16.26 14.29 -5.16
C GLY A 46 15.50 14.04 -3.87
N ILE A 47 15.71 14.86 -2.84
CA ILE A 47 15.02 14.76 -1.54
C ILE A 47 13.50 14.94 -1.68
N PHE A 48 13.06 15.87 -2.53
CA PHE A 48 11.64 16.04 -2.85
C PHE A 48 11.03 14.76 -3.43
N PHE A 49 11.68 14.12 -4.41
CA PHE A 49 11.17 12.88 -5.01
C PHE A 49 11.02 11.76 -3.97
N ILE A 50 11.91 11.69 -2.97
CA ILE A 50 11.81 10.74 -1.87
C ILE A 50 10.51 10.97 -1.10
N SER A 51 10.29 12.20 -0.63
CA SER A 51 9.10 12.56 0.14
C SER A 51 7.83 12.43 -0.69
N PHE A 52 7.88 12.77 -1.98
CA PHE A 52 6.79 12.54 -2.92
C PHE A 52 6.41 11.06 -2.99
N CYS A 53 7.37 10.16 -3.21
CA CYS A 53 7.12 8.72 -3.25
C CYS A 53 6.61 8.19 -1.90
N PHE A 54 7.12 8.71 -0.78
CA PHE A 54 6.62 8.36 0.54
C PHE A 54 5.14 8.71 0.71
N VAL A 55 4.75 9.97 0.47
CA VAL A 55 3.34 10.40 0.60
C VAL A 55 2.45 9.71 -0.44
N ALA A 56 2.93 9.49 -1.66
CA ALA A 56 2.19 8.76 -2.70
C ALA A 56 1.97 7.28 -2.33
N ASN A 57 2.94 6.63 -1.66
CA ASN A 57 2.77 5.28 -1.15
C ASN A 57 1.74 5.24 -0.01
N ILE A 58 1.78 6.22 0.89
CA ILE A 58 0.76 6.38 1.94
C ILE A 58 -0.62 6.59 1.33
N TRP A 59 -0.74 7.44 0.32
CA TRP A 59 -1.99 7.62 -0.42
C TRP A 59 -2.49 6.32 -1.03
N TYR A 60 -1.61 5.56 -1.70
CA TYR A 60 -1.98 4.27 -2.29
C TYR A 60 -2.52 3.29 -1.25
N GLN A 61 -1.82 3.15 -0.11
CA GLN A 61 -2.25 2.29 0.99
C GLN A 61 -3.58 2.77 1.60
N HIS A 62 -3.75 4.09 1.76
CA HIS A 62 -5.00 4.68 2.22
C HIS A 62 -6.17 4.37 1.26
N SER A 63 -6.00 4.60 -0.05
CA SER A 63 -7.05 4.32 -1.04
C SER A 63 -7.45 2.84 -1.05
N VAL A 64 -6.48 1.94 -0.90
CA VAL A 64 -6.74 0.49 -0.74
C VAL A 64 -7.55 0.22 0.53
N LEU A 65 -7.12 0.75 1.68
CA LEU A 65 -7.74 0.51 2.98
C LEU A 65 -9.21 0.94 2.99
N PHE A 66 -9.49 2.13 2.46
CA PHE A 66 -10.81 2.74 2.50
C PHE A 66 -11.76 2.20 1.44
N ASN A 67 -11.26 1.67 0.32
CA ASN A 67 -12.08 0.94 -0.65
C ASN A 67 -12.69 -0.34 -0.03
N ASP A 68 -12.00 -0.95 0.92
CA ASP A 68 -12.45 -2.16 1.61
C ASP A 68 -13.39 -1.90 2.81
N ALA A 69 -13.42 -0.70 3.36
CA ALA A 69 -14.22 -0.35 4.54
C ALA A 69 -15.70 -0.13 4.19
N GLN A 70 -16.65 -0.65 4.99
CA GLN A 70 -18.10 -0.47 4.73
C GLN A 70 -18.79 0.54 5.65
N THR A 71 -18.25 0.81 6.84
CA THR A 71 -18.83 1.73 7.83
C THR A 71 -17.72 2.50 8.55
N MET A 72 -18.07 3.69 9.07
CA MET A 72 -17.13 4.59 9.76
C MET A 72 -17.64 4.93 11.16
N ASN A 73 -16.86 4.61 12.19
CA ASN A 73 -17.11 5.00 13.57
C ASN A 73 -16.37 6.32 13.93
N ASN A 74 -16.86 7.06 14.93
CA ASN A 74 -16.27 8.32 15.42
C ASN A 74 -14.80 8.17 15.86
N HIS A 75 -14.39 6.99 16.34
CA HIS A 75 -13.02 6.75 16.75
C HIS A 75 -12.04 6.74 15.55
N VAL A 76 -12.42 6.13 14.42
CA VAL A 76 -11.60 6.15 13.20
C VAL A 76 -11.50 7.55 12.65
N PHE A 77 -12.60 8.32 12.70
CA PHE A 77 -12.60 9.71 12.29
C PHE A 77 -11.52 10.54 13.03
N ILE A 78 -11.42 10.41 14.36
CA ILE A 78 -10.41 11.15 15.13
C ILE A 78 -8.99 10.70 14.76
N LEU A 79 -8.76 9.39 14.64
CA LEU A 79 -7.45 8.86 14.26
C LEU A 79 -7.02 9.34 12.87
N GLU A 80 -7.96 9.39 11.92
CA GLU A 80 -7.72 9.89 10.56
C GLU A 80 -7.27 11.35 10.58
N PHE A 81 -7.94 12.21 11.35
CA PHE A 81 -7.54 13.61 11.48
C PHE A 81 -6.17 13.79 12.13
N ILE A 82 -5.84 12.98 13.14
CA ILE A 82 -4.51 12.99 13.75
C ILE A 82 -3.46 12.55 12.72
N PHE A 83 -3.72 11.47 11.98
CA PHE A 83 -2.86 10.99 10.92
C PHE A 83 -2.61 12.07 9.85
N LEU A 84 -3.67 12.69 9.31
CA LEU A 84 -3.57 13.76 8.32
C LEU A 84 -2.81 14.98 8.86
N ALA A 85 -3.01 15.34 10.14
CA ALA A 85 -2.29 16.44 10.77
C ALA A 85 -0.77 16.19 10.75
N PHE A 86 -0.31 15.00 11.16
CA PHE A 86 1.11 14.66 11.08
C PHE A 86 1.62 14.52 9.65
N LEU A 87 0.83 13.91 8.75
CA LEU A 87 1.19 13.79 7.34
C LEU A 87 1.40 15.17 6.69
N SER A 88 0.59 16.17 7.08
CA SER A 88 0.71 17.54 6.56
C SER A 88 1.98 18.28 6.99
N LEU A 89 2.74 17.77 7.97
CA LEU A 89 4.05 18.30 8.35
C LEU A 89 5.18 17.82 7.42
N THR A 90 4.91 16.83 6.57
CA THR A 90 5.92 16.24 5.65
C THR A 90 6.61 17.29 4.77
N PRO A 91 5.92 18.27 4.14
CA PRO A 91 6.57 19.30 3.33
C PRO A 91 7.61 20.10 4.12
N THR A 92 7.25 20.52 5.34
CA THR A 92 8.12 21.30 6.23
C THR A 92 9.39 20.54 6.59
N PHE A 93 9.26 19.27 6.97
CA PHE A 93 10.42 18.45 7.34
C PHE A 93 11.27 18.06 6.12
N THR A 94 10.66 17.92 4.94
CA THR A 94 11.37 17.70 3.67
C THR A 94 12.25 18.91 3.33
N LYS A 95 11.71 20.13 3.47
CA LYS A 95 12.48 21.36 3.32
C LYS A 95 13.61 21.46 4.34
N LEU A 96 13.37 21.04 5.58
CA LEU A 96 14.38 21.08 6.64
C LEU A 96 15.63 20.25 6.29
N ILE A 97 15.47 19.04 5.77
CA ILE A 97 16.60 18.20 5.31
C ILE A 97 17.30 18.81 4.10
N THR A 98 16.51 19.44 3.22
CA THR A 98 17.00 20.04 1.98
C THR A 98 17.90 21.25 2.24
N VAL A 99 17.53 22.10 3.20
CA VAL A 99 18.30 23.29 3.58
C VAL A 99 19.55 22.91 4.37
N ASP A 100 19.43 21.99 5.33
CA ASP A 100 20.57 21.51 6.12
C ASP A 100 20.48 20.00 6.31
N THR A 101 21.35 19.25 5.63
CA THR A 101 21.42 17.79 5.77
C THR A 101 22.37 17.43 6.92
N ASN A 102 21.90 17.63 8.15
CA ASN A 102 22.63 17.26 9.36
C ASN A 102 21.94 16.08 10.08
N ARG A 103 22.57 15.58 11.15
CA ARG A 103 22.01 14.45 11.93
C ARG A 103 20.62 14.77 12.49
N HIS A 104 20.42 15.98 13.00
CA HIS A 104 19.19 16.39 13.66
C HIS A 104 18.02 16.50 12.67
N THR A 105 18.24 17.07 11.48
CA THR A 105 17.21 17.23 10.47
C THR A 105 16.79 15.89 9.85
N VAL A 106 17.76 15.01 9.59
CA VAL A 106 17.49 13.65 9.10
C VAL A 106 16.76 12.82 10.16
N MET A 107 17.16 12.91 11.44
CA MET A 107 16.43 12.27 12.52
C MET A 107 15.02 12.83 12.71
N ALA A 108 14.84 14.15 12.63
CA ALA A 108 13.53 14.78 12.76
C ALA A 108 12.55 14.27 11.70
N TYR A 109 13.01 14.16 10.45
CA TYR A 109 12.22 13.55 9.37
C TYR A 109 11.97 12.06 9.59
N GLY A 110 12.97 11.32 10.06
CA GLY A 110 12.82 9.92 10.43
C GLY A 110 11.78 9.70 11.53
N ILE A 111 11.76 10.56 12.55
CA ILE A 111 10.76 10.52 13.63
C ILE A 111 9.38 10.85 13.08
N LEU A 112 9.25 11.88 12.23
CA LEU A 112 7.98 12.22 11.60
C LEU A 112 7.43 11.06 10.78
N THR A 113 8.25 10.49 9.89
CA THR A 113 7.85 9.35 9.06
C THR A 113 7.50 8.13 9.92
N PHE A 114 8.22 7.87 11.01
CA PHE A 114 7.86 6.83 11.97
C PHE A 114 6.49 7.06 12.62
N ILE A 115 6.21 8.29 13.08
CA ILE A 115 4.92 8.66 13.67
C ILE A 115 3.79 8.50 12.64
N VAL A 116 3.98 9.00 11.42
CA VAL A 116 2.99 8.89 10.33
C VAL A 116 2.68 7.43 10.02
N ASN A 117 3.70 6.57 9.89
CA ASN A 117 3.49 5.13 9.68
C ASN A 117 2.77 4.47 10.87
N GLY A 118 3.13 4.83 12.11
CA GLY A 118 2.47 4.32 13.30
C GLY A 118 1.00 4.73 13.39
N LEU A 119 0.69 5.98 13.08
CA LEU A 119 -0.69 6.48 13.03
C LEU A 119 -1.50 5.78 11.93
N PHE A 120 -0.91 5.60 10.74
CA PHE A 120 -1.53 4.86 9.66
C PHE A 120 -1.80 3.39 10.05
N MET A 121 -0.90 2.76 10.80
CA MET A 121 -1.11 1.41 11.34
C MET A 121 -2.29 1.37 12.33
N LEU A 122 -2.45 2.39 13.18
CA LEU A 122 -3.59 2.50 14.11
C LEU A 122 -4.91 2.70 13.36
N VAL A 123 -4.94 3.56 12.34
CA VAL A 123 -6.10 3.74 11.46
C VAL A 123 -6.46 2.41 10.79
N SER A 124 -5.47 1.75 10.18
CA SER A 124 -5.63 0.45 9.51
C SER A 124 -6.24 -0.60 10.45
N TYR A 125 -5.71 -0.69 11.68
CA TYR A 125 -6.23 -1.59 12.70
C TYR A 125 -7.69 -1.25 13.08
N ALA A 126 -7.99 0.02 13.30
CA ALA A 126 -9.32 0.47 13.72
C ALA A 126 -10.40 0.30 12.62
N VAL A 127 -10.01 0.41 11.35
CA VAL A 127 -10.88 0.15 10.19
C VAL A 127 -11.15 -1.35 10.04
N ILE A 128 -10.12 -2.19 10.16
CA ILE A 128 -10.26 -3.65 10.00
C ILE A 128 -11.09 -4.26 11.13
N HIS A 129 -10.91 -3.76 12.36
CA HIS A 129 -11.70 -4.21 13.51
C HIS A 129 -13.21 -3.92 13.37
N GLN A 130 -13.60 -2.94 12.54
CA GLN A 130 -15.02 -2.67 12.26
C GLN A 130 -15.63 -3.62 11.22
N LYS A 131 -14.81 -4.18 10.33
CA LYS A 131 -15.28 -5.05 9.22
C LYS A 131 -15.44 -6.51 9.66
N TYR A 132 -14.67 -6.97 10.64
CA TYR A 132 -14.64 -8.38 11.05
C TYR A 132 -14.88 -8.51 12.56
N SER A 133 -15.87 -9.30 12.94
CA SER A 133 -16.25 -9.53 14.35
C SER A 133 -15.46 -10.66 15.02
N ASP A 134 -14.79 -11.51 14.24
CA ASP A 134 -14.04 -12.67 14.73
C ASP A 134 -12.54 -12.38 14.77
N MET A 135 -11.94 -12.48 15.97
CA MET A 135 -10.55 -12.09 16.25
C MET A 135 -9.52 -12.92 15.46
N ASN A 136 -9.88 -14.14 15.06
CA ASN A 136 -8.99 -15.04 14.32
C ASN A 136 -8.91 -14.69 12.82
N ASP A 137 -9.98 -14.15 12.23
CA ASP A 137 -10.01 -13.72 10.83
C ASP A 137 -9.39 -12.34 10.66
N ILE A 138 -9.61 -11.43 11.63
CA ILE A 138 -8.91 -10.15 11.73
C ILE A 138 -7.40 -10.38 11.70
N ARG A 139 -6.89 -11.26 12.56
CA ARG A 139 -5.44 -11.48 12.70
C ARG A 139 -4.82 -12.08 11.43
N LYS A 140 -5.52 -12.97 10.73
CA LYS A 140 -5.00 -13.63 9.51
C LYS A 140 -5.05 -12.73 8.27
N ILE A 141 -6.10 -11.93 8.11
CA ILE A 141 -6.22 -10.96 7.00
C ILE A 141 -5.23 -9.81 7.23
N PHE A 142 -5.14 -9.32 8.47
CA PHE A 142 -4.14 -8.34 8.87
C PHE A 142 -2.73 -8.92 8.65
N ASP A 143 -2.40 -10.13 9.12
CA ASP A 143 -1.06 -10.72 8.99
C ASP A 143 -0.60 -10.93 7.55
N LYS A 144 -1.52 -11.37 6.68
CA LYS A 144 -1.21 -11.81 5.31
C LYS A 144 -1.18 -10.68 4.28
N ILE A 145 -1.85 -9.55 4.56
CA ILE A 145 -2.01 -8.43 3.62
C ILE A 145 -1.31 -7.17 4.13
N TYR A 146 -1.49 -6.86 5.43
CA TYR A 146 -1.04 -5.59 6.01
C TYR A 146 0.18 -5.76 6.91
N LEU A 147 0.28 -6.81 7.71
CA LEU A 147 1.34 -6.99 8.71
C LEU A 147 2.66 -7.40 8.06
N ASN A 148 2.68 -8.32 7.09
CA ASN A 148 3.96 -8.75 6.50
C ASN A 148 4.66 -7.63 5.73
N HIS A 149 3.92 -6.73 5.08
CA HIS A 149 4.50 -5.60 4.36
C HIS A 149 4.66 -4.35 5.24
N SER A 150 3.65 -3.99 6.05
CA SER A 150 3.70 -2.79 6.90
C SER A 150 4.57 -2.96 8.14
N ASN A 151 4.66 -4.15 8.76
CA ASN A 151 5.65 -4.37 9.83
C ASN A 151 7.06 -4.49 9.25
N PHE A 152 7.24 -5.08 8.06
CA PHE A 152 8.56 -5.10 7.42
C PHE A 152 9.04 -3.68 7.13
N LEU A 153 8.18 -2.82 6.56
CA LEU A 153 8.48 -1.41 6.34
C LEU A 153 8.64 -0.60 7.63
N GLY A 154 7.83 -0.89 8.66
CA GLY A 154 7.94 -0.25 9.98
C GLY A 154 9.24 -0.62 10.70
N LEU A 155 9.62 -1.90 10.67
CA LEU A 155 10.85 -2.42 11.29
C LEU A 155 12.07 -1.93 10.51
N ILE A 156 11.99 -1.88 9.18
CA ILE A 156 12.97 -1.20 8.34
C ILE A 156 13.07 0.29 8.71
N ASN A 157 11.96 0.99 8.90
CA ASN A 157 11.98 2.41 9.31
C ASN A 157 12.73 2.61 10.63
N VAL A 158 12.52 1.72 11.62
CA VAL A 158 13.28 1.73 12.88
C VAL A 158 14.76 1.50 12.64
N ILE A 159 15.12 0.54 11.78
CA ILE A 159 16.52 0.27 11.41
C ILE A 159 17.16 1.50 10.74
N VAL A 160 16.45 2.16 9.83
CA VAL A 160 16.92 3.37 9.15
C VAL A 160 17.03 4.54 10.13
N LEU A 161 16.13 4.65 11.10
CA LEU A 161 16.19 5.67 12.15
C LEU A 161 17.44 5.50 13.02
N VAL A 162 17.77 4.27 13.41
CA VAL A 162 19.01 3.95 14.13
C VAL A 162 20.22 4.25 13.26
N LEU A 163 20.18 3.89 11.96
CA LEU A 163 21.23 4.22 11.00
C LEU A 163 21.43 5.74 10.86
N ALA A 164 20.35 6.52 10.86
CA ALA A 164 20.38 7.97 10.73
C ALA A 164 21.15 8.65 11.87
N TYR A 165 21.08 8.08 13.07
CA TYR A 165 21.83 8.57 14.23
C TYR A 165 23.35 8.45 14.03
N PHE A 166 23.83 7.36 13.42
CA PHE A 166 25.26 7.11 13.23
C PHE A 166 25.78 7.68 11.90
N LYS A 167 25.01 7.55 10.82
CA LYS A 167 25.39 7.84 9.43
C LYS A 167 24.20 8.45 8.65
N PRO A 168 23.94 9.75 8.81
CA PRO A 168 22.78 10.41 8.20
C PRO A 168 22.78 10.35 6.67
N GLU A 169 23.95 10.38 6.02
CA GLU A 169 24.06 10.25 4.56
C GLU A 169 23.54 8.90 4.04
N TRP A 170 23.90 7.80 4.73
CA TRP A 170 23.45 6.46 4.36
C TRP A 170 21.96 6.26 4.66
N ALA A 171 21.48 6.81 5.77
CA ALA A 171 20.05 6.79 6.08
C ALA A 171 19.22 7.52 5.03
N LEU A 172 19.72 8.62 4.47
CA LEU A 172 19.05 9.33 3.38
C LEU A 172 18.91 8.45 2.14
N TRP A 173 19.93 7.67 1.77
CA TRP A 173 19.84 6.69 0.69
C TRP A 173 18.86 5.54 0.99
N CYS A 174 18.79 5.07 2.23
CA CYS A 174 17.78 4.10 2.63
C CYS A 174 16.37 4.70 2.54
N TYR A 175 16.17 5.91 3.07
CA TYR A 175 14.91 6.65 2.91
C TYR A 175 14.56 6.90 1.44
N LEU A 176 15.55 7.01 0.55
CA LEU A 176 15.34 7.16 -0.90
C LEU A 176 14.85 5.87 -1.56
N THR A 177 15.51 4.76 -1.27
CA THR A 177 15.29 3.50 -1.99
C THR A 177 14.06 2.73 -1.50
N LEU A 178 13.72 2.84 -0.22
CA LEU A 178 12.64 2.04 0.38
C LEU A 178 11.24 2.39 -0.11
N PRO A 179 10.82 3.67 -0.20
CA PRO A 179 9.51 4.02 -0.74
C PRO A 179 9.39 3.62 -2.22
N LEU A 180 10.48 3.74 -3.00
CA LEU A 180 10.52 3.35 -4.41
C LEU A 180 10.30 1.85 -4.58
N ILE A 181 11.04 1.04 -3.82
CA ILE A 181 10.88 -0.42 -3.78
C ILE A 181 9.46 -0.75 -3.35
N SER A 182 9.01 -0.23 -2.21
CA SER A 182 7.66 -0.47 -1.70
C SER A 182 6.58 -0.13 -2.72
N PHE A 183 6.69 1.01 -3.40
CA PHE A 183 5.71 1.45 -4.39
C PHE A 183 5.62 0.51 -5.59
N VAL A 184 6.76 -0.01 -6.06
CA VAL A 184 6.81 -0.96 -7.17
C VAL A 184 6.25 -2.33 -6.74
N PHE A 185 6.61 -2.83 -5.56
CA PHE A 185 6.16 -4.14 -5.06
C PHE A 185 4.69 -4.13 -4.59
N ASN A 186 4.19 -3.02 -4.02
CA ASN A 186 2.80 -2.89 -3.55
C ASN A 186 1.76 -3.05 -4.66
N ARG A 187 2.14 -2.81 -5.93
CA ARG A 187 1.21 -2.83 -7.06
C ARG A 187 0.68 -4.23 -7.41
N ASP A 188 1.28 -5.28 -6.87
CA ASP A 188 0.97 -6.67 -7.24
C ASP A 188 0.10 -7.44 -6.22
N ASP A 189 -0.15 -6.93 -5.00
CA ASP A 189 -0.79 -7.72 -3.92
C ASP A 189 -2.34 -7.68 -3.89
N HIS A 190 -2.99 -6.69 -4.51
CA HIS A 190 -4.45 -6.49 -4.38
C HIS A 190 -5.33 -7.31 -5.33
N SER A 191 -4.78 -7.96 -6.36
CA SER A 191 -5.56 -8.83 -7.24
C SER A 191 -6.06 -10.09 -6.54
N ASP A 192 -5.36 -10.53 -5.49
CA ASP A 192 -5.54 -11.85 -4.91
C ASP A 192 -6.65 -11.87 -3.85
N LEU A 193 -7.06 -10.71 -3.34
CA LEU A 193 -8.09 -10.57 -2.30
C LEU A 193 -9.52 -10.51 -2.83
N GLU A 194 -9.72 -9.88 -4.00
CA GLU A 194 -10.99 -9.96 -4.72
C GLU A 194 -11.33 -11.42 -5.07
N GLU A 195 -10.33 -12.26 -5.36
CA GLU A 195 -10.56 -13.67 -5.67
C GLU A 195 -10.94 -14.50 -4.44
N VAL A 196 -10.43 -14.16 -3.25
CA VAL A 196 -10.70 -14.89 -2.00
C VAL A 196 -12.02 -14.43 -1.36
N THR A 197 -12.34 -13.14 -1.44
CA THR A 197 -13.62 -12.60 -0.94
C THR A 197 -14.82 -13.08 -1.76
N GLN A 198 -14.61 -13.52 -3.00
CA GLN A 198 -15.62 -14.18 -3.83
C GLN A 198 -15.82 -15.67 -3.48
N LEU A 199 -14.98 -16.26 -2.63
CA LEU A 199 -15.15 -17.63 -2.18
C LEU A 199 -16.23 -17.72 -1.09
N SER A 200 -16.92 -18.87 -1.03
CA SER A 200 -17.80 -19.24 0.08
C SER A 200 -17.05 -19.13 1.42
N PRO A 201 -17.70 -18.73 2.54
CA PRO A 201 -17.06 -18.62 3.86
C PRO A 201 -16.22 -19.85 4.23
N LYS A 202 -16.73 -21.05 3.93
CA LYS A 202 -16.04 -22.33 4.18
C LYS A 202 -14.71 -22.50 3.42
N ASN A 203 -14.57 -21.84 2.27
CA ASN A 203 -13.35 -21.86 1.46
C ASN A 203 -12.38 -20.75 1.83
N GLN A 204 -12.89 -19.63 2.36
CA GLN A 204 -12.04 -18.59 2.93
C GLN A 204 -11.24 -19.19 4.10
N ASP A 205 -11.91 -19.88 5.02
CA ASP A 205 -11.26 -20.58 6.16
C ASP A 205 -10.17 -21.55 5.69
N LYS A 206 -10.44 -22.29 4.62
CA LYS A 206 -9.53 -23.31 4.10
C LYS A 206 -8.33 -22.71 3.35
N TYR A 207 -8.56 -21.66 2.57
CA TYR A 207 -7.51 -20.85 1.93
C TYR A 207 -6.63 -20.14 2.97
N LEU A 208 -7.21 -19.78 4.12
CA LEU A 208 -6.52 -19.20 5.26
C LEU A 208 -5.74 -20.24 6.10
N GLN A 209 -5.98 -21.54 5.91
CA GLN A 209 -5.25 -22.62 6.57
C GLN A 209 -4.03 -23.13 5.77
N PHE A 210 -3.80 -22.65 4.54
CA PHE A 210 -2.66 -23.06 3.73
C PHE A 210 -1.33 -22.61 4.36
N SER A 211 -0.33 -23.48 4.34
CA SER A 211 1.05 -23.13 4.68
C SER A 211 1.62 -22.12 3.66
N SER A 212 2.62 -21.33 4.06
CA SER A 212 3.27 -20.33 3.20
C SER A 212 3.78 -20.92 1.87
N GLY A 213 4.22 -22.18 1.90
CA GLY A 213 4.67 -22.95 0.72
C GLY A 213 3.52 -23.33 -0.21
N ASP A 214 2.46 -23.92 0.34
CA ASP A 214 1.28 -24.34 -0.41
C ASP A 214 0.58 -23.16 -1.07
N LEU A 215 0.51 -22.02 -0.37
CA LEU A 215 0.01 -20.76 -0.92
C LEU A 215 0.83 -20.25 -2.08
N ARG A 216 2.15 -20.46 -2.06
CA ARG A 216 3.04 -20.02 -3.15
C ARG A 216 2.85 -20.91 -4.38
N GLU A 217 2.68 -22.21 -4.20
CA GLU A 217 2.41 -23.14 -5.30
C GLU A 217 1.01 -22.92 -5.89
N PHE A 218 -0.01 -22.76 -5.05
CA PHE A 218 -1.37 -22.44 -5.46
C PHE A 218 -1.42 -21.15 -6.29
N ARG A 219 -0.77 -20.08 -5.80
CA ARG A 219 -0.65 -18.80 -6.53
C ARG A 219 0.10 -18.94 -7.85
N LYS A 220 1.14 -19.78 -7.90
CA LYS A 220 1.87 -20.04 -9.15
C LYS A 220 0.94 -20.66 -10.21
N LYS A 221 0.14 -21.66 -9.83
CA LYS A 221 -0.83 -22.32 -10.73
C LYS A 221 -1.95 -21.37 -11.16
N GLN A 222 -2.48 -20.52 -10.27
CA GLN A 222 -3.45 -19.49 -10.64
C GLN A 222 -2.88 -18.51 -11.69
N ARG A 223 -1.63 -18.04 -11.50
CA ARG A 223 -0.96 -17.13 -12.45
C ARG A 223 -0.73 -17.79 -13.82
N GLU A 224 -0.34 -19.06 -13.84
CA GLU A 224 -0.15 -19.84 -15.08
C GLU A 224 -1.47 -19.96 -15.86
N ILE A 225 -2.58 -20.28 -15.19
CA ILE A 225 -3.92 -20.33 -15.80
C ILE A 225 -4.30 -18.94 -16.35
N GLY A 226 -4.13 -17.89 -15.55
CA GLY A 226 -4.43 -16.51 -15.98
C GLY A 226 -3.62 -16.08 -17.21
N GLN A 227 -2.33 -16.39 -17.26
CA GLN A 227 -1.46 -16.08 -18.41
C GLN A 227 -1.82 -16.88 -19.65
N LYS A 228 -2.11 -18.17 -19.50
CA LYS A 228 -2.53 -19.07 -20.58
C LYS A 228 -3.76 -18.51 -21.31
N TYR A 229 -4.80 -18.15 -20.55
CA TYR A 229 -6.04 -17.65 -21.15
C TYR A 229 -5.98 -16.18 -21.55
N ALA A 230 -5.10 -15.36 -20.96
CA ALA A 230 -4.83 -14.00 -21.43
C ALA A 230 -4.30 -13.97 -22.88
N HIS A 231 -3.45 -14.93 -23.26
CA HIS A 231 -2.94 -15.07 -24.64
C HIS A 231 -4.02 -15.59 -25.60
N GLN A 232 -4.95 -16.41 -25.10
CA GLN A 232 -6.01 -17.01 -25.91
C GLN A 232 -7.26 -16.11 -26.06
N ARG A 233 -7.33 -14.97 -25.35
CA ARG A 233 -8.47 -14.04 -25.40
C ARG A 233 -8.86 -13.57 -26.81
N ARG A 234 -7.90 -13.47 -27.73
CA ARG A 234 -8.15 -13.02 -29.10
C ARG A 234 -8.47 -14.15 -30.07
N THR A 235 -8.14 -15.39 -29.72
CA THR A 235 -8.17 -16.55 -30.62
C THR A 235 -9.22 -17.60 -30.22
N ASN A 236 -9.57 -17.68 -28.93
CA ASN A 236 -10.57 -18.60 -28.40
C ASN A 236 -11.81 -17.83 -27.93
N PRO A 237 -13.01 -18.01 -28.52
CA PRO A 237 -14.24 -17.38 -28.07
C PRO A 237 -14.72 -17.88 -26.69
N ASN A 238 -14.40 -19.13 -26.34
CA ASN A 238 -14.84 -19.82 -25.13
C ASN A 238 -13.82 -19.76 -23.98
N TRP A 239 -12.78 -18.93 -24.12
CA TRP A 239 -11.70 -18.80 -23.14
C TRP A 239 -12.17 -18.58 -21.70
N GLN A 240 -13.32 -17.91 -21.51
CA GLN A 240 -13.88 -17.65 -20.18
C GLN A 240 -14.36 -18.94 -19.49
N GLU A 241 -15.01 -19.84 -20.22
CA GLU A 241 -15.53 -21.09 -19.66
C GLU A 241 -14.41 -22.08 -19.38
N GLU A 242 -13.44 -22.19 -20.28
CA GLU A 242 -12.27 -23.06 -20.11
C GLU A 242 -11.39 -22.61 -18.93
N MET A 243 -11.13 -21.30 -18.82
CA MET A 243 -10.42 -20.73 -17.68
C MET A 243 -11.18 -20.97 -16.37
N ALA A 244 -12.49 -20.76 -16.36
CA ALA A 244 -13.31 -21.00 -15.18
C ALA A 244 -13.32 -22.49 -14.77
N HIS A 245 -13.27 -23.41 -15.75
CA HIS A 245 -13.15 -24.83 -15.49
C HIS A 245 -11.78 -25.18 -14.87
N GLU A 246 -10.68 -24.73 -15.46
CA GLU A 246 -9.33 -24.97 -14.91
C GLU A 246 -9.15 -24.38 -13.51
N MET A 247 -9.69 -23.18 -13.27
CA MET A 247 -9.71 -22.61 -11.92
C MET A 247 -10.51 -23.51 -10.97
N ARG A 248 -11.71 -23.98 -11.33
CA ARG A 248 -12.47 -24.88 -10.46
C ARG A 248 -11.73 -26.18 -10.14
N VAL A 249 -10.99 -26.75 -11.11
CA VAL A 249 -10.17 -27.94 -10.89
C VAL A 249 -9.06 -27.63 -9.88
N LEU A 250 -8.32 -26.54 -10.06
CA LEU A 250 -7.26 -26.12 -9.14
C LEU A 250 -7.79 -25.93 -7.71
N PHE A 251 -8.96 -25.30 -7.56
CA PHE A 251 -9.59 -25.11 -6.26
C PHE A 251 -10.02 -26.44 -5.63
N LYS A 252 -10.59 -27.35 -6.43
CA LYS A 252 -10.99 -28.69 -5.99
C LYS A 252 -9.81 -29.54 -5.53
N ASP A 253 -8.72 -29.53 -6.30
CA ASP A 253 -7.49 -30.28 -5.99
C ASP A 253 -6.83 -29.79 -4.71
N SER A 254 -7.03 -28.52 -4.39
CA SER A 254 -6.59 -27.89 -3.13
C SER A 254 -7.61 -28.08 -1.99
N GLY A 255 -8.61 -28.93 -2.20
CA GLY A 255 -9.64 -29.30 -1.22
C GLY A 255 -10.74 -28.25 -1.01
N MET A 256 -10.83 -27.20 -1.82
CA MET A 256 -11.86 -26.16 -1.67
C MET A 256 -13.18 -26.58 -2.33
N ASP A 257 -14.30 -26.13 -1.74
CA ASP A 257 -15.66 -26.41 -2.19
C ASP A 257 -16.06 -25.52 -3.38
N VAL A 258 -16.09 -26.09 -4.56
CA VAL A 258 -16.37 -25.38 -5.81
C VAL A 258 -17.85 -25.30 -6.19
N SER A 259 -18.75 -25.87 -5.39
CA SER A 259 -20.19 -25.98 -5.70
C SER A 259 -20.88 -24.63 -5.94
N ASN A 260 -20.42 -23.58 -5.24
CA ASN A 260 -20.98 -22.23 -5.31
C ASN A 260 -20.13 -21.24 -6.13
N MET A 261 -19.07 -21.69 -6.82
CA MET A 261 -18.30 -20.80 -7.70
C MET A 261 -19.17 -20.39 -8.90
N LYS A 262 -19.44 -19.08 -9.02
CA LYS A 262 -20.18 -18.50 -10.15
C LYS A 262 -19.52 -18.91 -11.47
N ARG A 263 -20.32 -19.16 -12.51
CA ARG A 263 -19.84 -19.63 -13.83
C ARG A 263 -18.76 -18.74 -14.45
N GLY A 264 -18.76 -17.45 -14.14
CA GLY A 264 -17.68 -16.54 -14.50
C GLY A 264 -16.85 -16.17 -13.28
N TYR A 265 -15.65 -16.75 -13.17
CA TYR A 265 -14.53 -16.03 -12.58
C TYR A 265 -14.23 -14.88 -13.56
N SER A 266 -14.95 -13.76 -13.41
CA SER A 266 -14.67 -12.60 -14.23
C SER A 266 -13.41 -11.96 -13.66
N VAL A 267 -12.34 -12.02 -14.44
CA VAL A 267 -11.11 -11.26 -14.21
C VAL A 267 -11.45 -9.78 -14.45
N ARG A 268 -12.24 -9.18 -13.56
CA ARG A 268 -12.58 -7.75 -13.63
C ARG A 268 -11.37 -6.89 -13.25
N SER A 269 -10.42 -7.45 -12.51
CA SER A 269 -9.19 -6.79 -12.07
C SER A 269 -8.09 -6.64 -13.15
N GLN A 270 -8.18 -7.33 -14.31
CA GLN A 270 -7.25 -7.10 -15.43
C GLN A 270 -7.76 -6.10 -16.48
N GLN A 271 -8.99 -5.61 -16.36
CA GLN A 271 -9.57 -4.71 -17.36
C GLN A 271 -8.94 -3.30 -17.31
N ASN A 272 -8.32 -2.90 -16.19
CA ASN A 272 -7.62 -1.62 -16.05
C ASN A 272 -6.12 -1.65 -16.40
N ARG A 273 -5.59 -2.76 -16.96
CA ARG A 273 -4.17 -2.84 -17.39
C ARG A 273 -3.90 -2.34 -18.81
N LYS A 274 -4.91 -1.83 -19.53
CA LYS A 274 -4.75 -1.21 -20.86
C LYS A 274 -5.72 -0.04 -21.03
N GLY A 275 -5.40 1.08 -20.41
CA GLY A 275 -5.98 2.40 -20.62
C GLY A 275 -4.90 3.42 -20.35
#